data_AF-A0A7W1JUP8-F1
#
_entry.id   AF-A0A7W1JUP8-F1
#
_cell.length_a   1.000
_cell.length_b   1.000
_cell.length_c   1.000
_cell.angle_alpha   90.00
_cell.angle_beta   90.00
_cell.angle_gamma   90.00
#
_symmetry.space_group_name_H-M   'P 1'
#
loop_
_entity.id
_entity.type
_entity.pdbx_description
1 polymer ?
#
loop_
_entity_poly.entity_id
_entity_poly.type
_entity_poly.pdbx_seq_one_letter_code
_entity_poly.pdbx_strand_id
1 'polypeptide(L)' 'MREYIREWSPALGRDMEVLRFGTAGRPLLAFPTSMGRFYQWEDFGLVSALEDRIEGGSVQVWCVDAVDGESW' A
#
# COMPACT_ATOMS: atom_id res chain seq x y z
N MET A 1 1.05 -8.79 -10.33
CA MET A 1 1.24 -7.40 -10.83
C MET A 1 1.50 -6.46 -9.65
N ARG A 2 2.77 -6.28 -9.29
CA ARG A 2 3.25 -5.53 -8.11
C ARG A 2 4.09 -4.36 -8.58
N GLU A 3 3.82 -3.17 -8.09
CA GLU A 3 4.57 -1.97 -8.41
C GLU A 3 5.02 -1.27 -7.12
N TYR A 4 6.32 -0.95 -7.06
CA TYR A 4 6.88 -0.12 -6.02
C TYR A 4 6.94 1.32 -6.51
N ILE A 5 6.40 2.22 -5.70
CA ILE A 5 6.34 3.65 -5.99
C ILE A 5 7.04 4.35 -4.83
N ARG A 6 7.93 5.28 -5.18
CA ARG A 6 8.58 6.18 -4.23
C ARG A 6 8.41 7.60 -4.75
N GLU A 7 7.67 8.42 -4.01
CA GLU A 7 7.35 9.78 -4.42
C GLU A 7 7.54 10.78 -3.28
N TRP A 8 7.95 11.99 -3.64
CA TRP A 8 8.12 13.09 -2.69
C TRP A 8 6.77 13.56 -2.14
N SER A 9 6.61 13.52 -0.82
CA SER A 9 5.46 14.09 -0.12
C SER A 9 5.77 15.54 0.30
N PRO A 10 5.11 16.55 -0.31
CA PRO A 10 5.28 17.93 0.11
C PRO A 10 4.72 18.18 1.51
N ALA A 11 3.75 17.38 1.96
CA ALA A 11 3.17 17.51 3.29
C ALA A 11 4.12 17.03 4.41
N LEU A 12 5.00 16.08 4.11
CA LEU A 12 5.94 15.50 5.07
C LEU A 12 7.40 15.94 4.83
N GLY A 13 7.69 16.62 3.72
CA GLY A 13 9.04 17.04 3.37
C GLY A 13 10.02 15.89 3.18
N ARG A 14 9.55 14.73 2.68
CA ARG A 14 10.36 13.53 2.41
C ARG A 14 9.76 12.66 1.33
N ASP A 15 10.54 11.73 0.80
CA ASP A 15 10.01 10.62 -0.01
C ASP A 15 9.19 9.66 0.85
N MET A 16 8.08 9.20 0.29
CA MET A 16 7.21 8.17 0.86
C MET A 16 7.14 6.98 -0.08
N GLU A 17 7.04 5.79 0.53
CA GLU A 17 7.01 4.51 -0.18
C GLU A 17 5.57 3.97 -0.26
N VAL A 18 5.24 3.37 -1.39
CA VAL A 18 3.94 2.73 -1.63
C VAL A 18 4.16 1.44 -2.42
N LEU A 19 3.45 0.38 -2.06
CA LEU A 19 3.27 -0.78 -2.91
C LEU A 19 1.87 -0.79 -3.48
N ARG A 20 1.77 -0.95 -4.81
CA ARG A 20 0.51 -1.10 -5.52
C ARG A 20 0.36 -2.49 -6.11
N PHE A 21 -0.83 -3.06 -5.96
CA PHE A 21 -1.23 -4.30 -6.59
C PHE A 21 -2.43 -4.07 -7.50
N GLY A 22 -2.34 -4.55 -8.75
CA GLY A 22 -3.39 -4.42 -9.78
C GLY A 22 -3.30 -3.15 -10.63
N THR A 23 -4.01 -3.15 -11.76
CA THR A 23 -3.98 -2.09 -12.78
C THR A 23 -5.28 -1.36 -13.00
N ALA A 24 -6.40 -1.89 -12.52
CA ALA A 24 -7.72 -1.35 -12.76
C ALA A 24 -8.67 -1.63 -11.61
N GLY A 25 -9.83 -0.97 -11.63
CA GLY A 25 -10.87 -1.15 -10.64
C GLY A 25 -10.78 -0.15 -9.50
N ARG A 26 -11.49 -0.45 -8.40
CA ARG A 26 -11.62 0.48 -7.28
C ARG A 26 -10.32 0.51 -6.44
N PRO A 27 -9.73 1.69 -6.17
CA PRO A 27 -8.58 1.79 -5.30
C PRO A 27 -8.98 1.58 -3.84
N LEU A 28 -8.22 0.73 -3.14
CA LEU A 28 -8.29 0.48 -1.71
C LEU A 28 -6.99 0.94 -1.08
N LEU A 29 -7.07 1.90 -0.15
CA LEU A 29 -5.92 2.41 0.58
C LEU A 29 -5.71 1.59 1.85
N ALA A 30 -4.57 0.92 1.96
CA ALA A 30 -4.22 0.09 3.09
C ALA A 30 -3.15 0.79 3.94
N PHE A 31 -3.56 1.24 5.13
CA PHE A 31 -2.64 1.76 6.14
C PHE A 31 -2.01 0.59 6.90
N PRO A 32 -0.70 0.61 7.17
CA PRO A 32 -0.04 -0.42 7.97
C PRO A 32 -0.53 -0.36 9.43
N THR A 33 -0.29 -1.41 10.19
CA THR A 33 -0.45 -1.38 11.65
C THR A 33 0.58 -0.44 12.28
N SER A 34 0.45 -0.16 13.59
CA SER A 34 1.51 0.55 14.32
C SER A 34 2.85 -0.18 14.18
N MET A 35 3.91 0.60 14.00
CA MET A 35 5.29 0.22 13.69
C MET A 35 5.43 -0.62 12.41
N GLY A 36 4.37 -0.66 11.59
CA GLY A 36 4.34 -1.37 10.33
C GLY A 36 4.92 -0.53 9.19
N ARG A 37 5.08 -1.18 8.04
CA ARG A 37 5.60 -0.57 6.81
C ARG A 37 4.70 -0.93 5.63
N PHE A 38 4.87 -0.23 4.52
CA PHE A 38 4.11 -0.41 3.28
C PHE A 38 4.09 -1.87 2.71
N TYR A 39 5.03 -2.73 3.06
CA TYR A 39 5.07 -4.15 2.64
C TYR A 39 4.33 -5.11 3.58
N GLN A 40 3.87 -4.66 4.74
CA GLN A 40 3.28 -5.51 5.77
C GLN A 40 2.07 -6.31 5.28
N TRP A 41 1.22 -5.73 4.44
CA TRP A 41 0.02 -6.39 3.94
C TRP A 41 0.29 -7.45 2.87
N GLU A 42 1.43 -7.36 2.20
CA GLU A 42 1.95 -8.44 1.36
C GLU A 42 2.38 -9.61 2.27
N ASP A 43 3.18 -9.32 3.31
CA ASP A 43 3.68 -10.33 4.24
C ASP A 43 2.58 -11.02 5.07
N PHE A 44 1.52 -10.30 5.43
CA PHE A 44 0.42 -10.81 6.25
C PHE A 44 -0.67 -11.50 5.43
N GLY A 45 -0.51 -11.59 4.10
CA GLY A 45 -1.40 -12.34 3.22
C GLY A 45 -2.68 -11.61 2.81
N LEU A 46 -2.85 -10.32 3.11
CA LEU A 46 -4.00 -9.53 2.63
C LEU A 46 -4.04 -9.49 1.11
N VAL A 47 -2.87 -9.29 0.47
CA VAL A 47 -2.76 -9.26 -0.99
C VAL A 47 -3.17 -10.61 -1.59
N SER A 48 -2.71 -11.71 -1.01
CA SER A 48 -3.07 -13.07 -1.46
C SER A 48 -4.58 -13.33 -1.28
N ALA A 49 -5.18 -12.89 -0.17
CA ALA A 49 -6.61 -13.04 0.05
C ALA A 49 -7.49 -12.25 -0.96
N LEU A 50 -6.91 -11.27 -1.66
CA LEU A 50 -7.59 -10.45 -2.67
C LEU A 50 -7.14 -10.76 -4.10
N GLU A 51 -6.32 -11.78 -4.31
CA GLU A 51 -5.65 -12.09 -5.58
C GLU A 51 -6.65 -12.16 -6.75
N ASP A 52 -7.69 -12.98 -6.67
CA ASP A 52 -8.72 -13.11 -7.71
C ASP A 52 -9.36 -11.76 -8.10
N ARG A 53 -9.55 -10.87 -7.13
CA ARG A 53 -10.16 -9.55 -7.34
C ARG A 53 -9.19 -8.56 -7.96
N ILE A 54 -7.91 -8.66 -7.62
CA ILE A 54 -6.81 -7.86 -8.15
C ILE A 54 -6.55 -8.27 -9.60
N GLU A 55 -6.40 -9.57 -9.85
CA GLU A 55 -6.15 -10.13 -11.19
C GLU A 55 -7.36 -9.93 -12.11
N GLY A 56 -8.57 -10.07 -11.59
CA GLY A 56 -9.81 -9.75 -12.30
C GLY A 56 -10.03 -8.25 -12.56
N GLY A 57 -9.12 -7.38 -12.12
CA GLY A 57 -9.18 -5.93 -12.37
C GLY A 57 -10.33 -5.21 -11.65
N SER A 58 -10.89 -5.81 -10.61
CA SER A 58 -12.01 -5.22 -9.86
C SER A 58 -11.56 -4.25 -8.78
N VAL A 59 -10.35 -4.43 -8.26
CA VAL A 59 -9.74 -3.59 -7.23
C VAL A 59 -8.25 -3.38 -7.48
N GLN A 60 -7.73 -2.27 -6.96
CA GLN A 60 -6.30 -2.05 -6.78
C GLN A 60 -6.02 -1.82 -5.30
N VAL A 61 -4.99 -2.45 -4.76
CA VAL A 61 -4.59 -2.25 -3.35
C VAL A 61 -3.35 -1.36 -3.32
N TRP A 62 -3.43 -0.26 -2.57
CA TRP A 62 -2.37 0.72 -2.39
C TRP A 62 -1.92 0.70 -0.93
N CYS A 63 -0.81 0.04 -0.65
CA CYS A 63 -0.23 -0.06 0.68
C CYS A 63 0.73 1.11 0.89
N VAL A 64 0.34 2.08 1.71
CA VAL A 64 1.16 3.27 2.01
C VAL A 64 2.10 3.01 3.19
N ASP A 65 3.20 3.74 3.27
CA ASP A 65 4.07 3.68 4.44
C ASP A 65 3.50 4.42 5.65
N ALA A 66 4.05 4.14 6.84
CA ALA A 66 3.61 4.73 8.10
C ALA A 66 4.32 6.06 8.41
N VAL A 67 3.64 6.89 9.22
CA VAL A 67 4.23 8.05 9.93
C VAL A 67 3.94 7.95 11.44
N ASP A 68 3.63 6.75 11.93
CA ASP A 68 3.11 6.56 13.27
C ASP A 68 4.16 6.86 14.36
N GLY A 69 5.44 6.64 14.09
CA GLY A 69 6.56 7.07 14.94
C GLY A 69 6.70 8.58 15.12
N GLU A 70 5.91 9.38 14.40
CA GLU A 70 5.85 10.84 14.52
C GLU A 70 4.55 11.33 15.17
N SER A 71 3.67 10.41 15.58
CA SER A 71 2.41 10.72 16.25
C SER A 71 2.57 10.52 17.77
N TRP A 72 2.26 11.55 18.56
CA TRP A 72 2.30 11.54 20.03
C TRP A 72 0.91 11.44 20.67
#